data_AF-A0A3C0KF52-F1
#
_entry.id   AF-A0A3C0KF52-F1
#
_cell.length_a   1.000
_cell.length_b   1.000
_cell.length_c   1.000
_cell.angle_alpha   90.00
_cell.angle_beta   90.00
_cell.angle_gamma   90.00
#
_symmetry.space_group_name_H-M   'P 1'
#
loop_
_entity.id
_entity.type
_entity.pdbx_description
1 polymer ?
#
loop_
_entity_poly.entity_id
_entity_poly.type
_entity_poly.pdbx_seq_one_letter_code
_entity_poly.pdbx_strand_id
1 'polypeptide(L)'
;MSGPLNVLWLQSGGCGGCSMSLLCADTTDFQGHLRDAGIHLLWHPSLSLACGDELVTLLDAIVQGHTRLDALCIEGALLRGPQGTGRFHMLAGTGLPMIDWVRRLSTRARHVLAVGSCAAWGGITAGGDNPTDACGLQYDDDQPGGLLGAGFRSGSGLPVINVAGCPTHPGWVIDTLMALALGEFDAHALDPLNRPRFYADQLVH
;
A
#
# COMPACT_ATOMS: atom_id res chain seq x y z
N MET A 1 9.02 24.64 3.42
CA MET A 1 7.95 23.77 2.90
C MET A 1 8.57 22.41 2.62
N SER A 2 8.02 21.32 3.18
CA SER A 2 8.50 19.98 2.82
C SER A 2 8.19 19.75 1.33
N GLY A 3 9.12 19.17 0.56
CA GLY A 3 8.89 18.84 -0.85
C GLY A 3 7.73 17.84 -1.04
N PRO A 4 7.36 17.52 -2.30
CA PRO A 4 6.19 16.70 -2.62
C PRO A 4 6.19 15.34 -1.91
N LEU A 5 5.00 14.79 -1.63
CA LEU A 5 4.80 13.48 -1.03
C LEU A 5 5.29 12.39 -1.99
N ASN A 6 6.42 11.75 -1.68
CA ASN A 6 6.95 10.66 -2.49
C ASN A 6 6.16 9.37 -2.22
N VAL A 7 5.47 8.88 -3.24
CA VAL A 7 4.62 7.68 -3.17
C VAL A 7 5.29 6.53 -3.95
N LEU A 8 5.49 5.39 -3.28
CA LEU A 8 5.86 4.13 -3.93
C LEU A 8 4.67 3.18 -3.88
N TRP A 9 4.26 2.65 -5.03
CA TRP A 9 3.18 1.68 -5.13
C TRP A 9 3.70 0.32 -5.58
N LEU A 10 3.50 -0.72 -4.76
CA LEU A 10 3.89 -2.09 -5.10
C LEU A 10 2.66 -3.00 -5.15
N GLN A 11 2.66 -3.94 -6.08
CA GLN A 11 1.63 -4.96 -6.21
C GLN A 11 2.17 -6.32 -5.74
N SER A 12 1.50 -6.95 -4.78
CA SER A 12 1.76 -8.30 -4.29
C SER A 12 0.74 -9.31 -4.87
N GLY A 13 0.21 -10.24 -4.06
CA GLY A 13 -0.81 -11.22 -4.46
C GLY A 13 -2.18 -10.58 -4.72
N GLY A 14 -2.31 -9.81 -5.80
CA GLY A 14 -3.52 -9.09 -6.19
C GLY A 14 -3.83 -9.17 -7.69
N CYS A 15 -5.01 -8.69 -8.07
CA CYS A 15 -5.51 -8.73 -9.45
C CYS A 15 -5.22 -7.48 -10.28
N GLY A 16 -4.59 -6.44 -9.71
CA GLY A 16 -4.42 -5.12 -10.35
C GLY A 16 -5.71 -4.29 -10.42
N GLY A 17 -6.81 -4.77 -9.81
CA GLY A 17 -8.10 -4.10 -9.85
C GLY A 17 -8.13 -2.76 -9.12
N CYS A 18 -7.32 -2.56 -8.07
CA CYS A 18 -7.26 -1.28 -7.38
C CYS A 18 -6.49 -0.26 -8.22
N SER A 19 -5.41 -0.68 -8.87
CA SER A 19 -4.72 0.11 -9.91
C SER A 19 -5.67 0.53 -11.03
N MET A 20 -6.45 -0.40 -11.58
CA MET A 20 -7.41 -0.09 -12.65
C MET A 20 -8.53 0.85 -12.17
N SER A 21 -9.05 0.64 -10.96
CA SER A 21 -10.07 1.51 -10.38
C SER A 21 -9.53 2.92 -10.12
N LEU A 22 -8.27 3.05 -9.67
CA LEU A 22 -7.59 4.33 -9.49
C LEU A 22 -7.54 5.14 -10.79
N LEU A 23 -7.32 4.48 -11.94
CA LEU A 23 -7.34 5.11 -13.26
C LEU A 23 -8.73 5.56 -13.72
N CYS A 24 -9.80 5.11 -13.06
CA CYS A 24 -11.16 5.60 -13.28
C CYS A 24 -11.49 6.85 -12.46
N ALA A 25 -10.50 7.51 -11.84
CA ALA A 25 -10.69 8.80 -11.19
C ALA A 25 -11.30 9.82 -12.16
N ASP A 26 -12.23 10.64 -11.66
CA ASP A 26 -12.91 11.68 -12.43
C ASP A 26 -11.96 12.86 -12.67
N THR A 27 -11.04 12.68 -13.61
CA THR A 27 -10.03 13.67 -13.99
C THR A 27 -9.64 13.50 -15.46
N THR A 28 -9.41 14.62 -16.14
CA THR A 28 -8.93 14.62 -17.53
C THR A 28 -7.41 14.42 -17.63
N ASP A 29 -6.67 14.66 -16.54
CA ASP A 29 -5.23 14.44 -16.44
C ASP A 29 -4.91 13.85 -15.06
N PHE A 30 -4.78 12.53 -15.00
CA PHE A 30 -4.48 11.81 -13.75
C PHE A 30 -3.11 12.19 -13.17
N GLN A 31 -2.09 12.33 -14.02
CA GLN A 31 -0.74 12.67 -13.57
C GLN A 31 -0.66 14.12 -13.11
N GLY A 32 -1.31 15.03 -13.85
CA GLY A 32 -1.47 16.42 -13.45
C GLY A 32 -2.18 16.56 -12.12
N HIS A 33 -3.28 15.83 -11.92
CA HIS A 33 -4.01 15.82 -10.65
C HIS A 33 -3.11 15.44 -9.47
N LEU A 34 -2.34 14.35 -9.56
CA LEU A 34 -1.39 13.96 -8.51
C LEU A 34 -0.34 15.04 -8.25
N ARG A 35 0.24 15.61 -9.31
CA ARG A 35 1.25 16.66 -9.18
C ARG A 35 0.69 17.90 -8.50
N ASP A 36 -0.51 18.32 -8.86
CA ASP A 36 -1.17 19.52 -8.31
C ASP A 36 -1.57 19.30 -6.84
N ALA A 37 -1.85 18.05 -6.45
CA ALA A 37 -1.99 17.62 -5.06
C ALA A 37 -0.66 17.55 -4.28
N GLY A 38 0.49 17.86 -4.91
CA GLY A 38 1.80 17.75 -4.29
C GLY A 38 2.28 16.30 -4.11
N ILE A 39 1.75 15.37 -4.91
CA ILE A 39 2.12 13.95 -4.89
C ILE A 39 3.11 13.68 -6.02
N HIS A 40 4.22 13.02 -5.66
CA HIS A 40 5.22 12.55 -6.61
C HIS A 40 5.25 11.02 -6.59
N LEU A 41 4.73 10.41 -7.64
CA LEU A 41 4.71 8.96 -7.80
C LEU A 41 6.10 8.48 -8.22
N LEU A 42 6.86 7.92 -7.26
CA LEU A 42 8.19 7.37 -7.50
C LEU A 42 8.14 6.18 -8.47
N TRP A 43 7.20 5.27 -8.21
CA TRP A 43 6.99 4.12 -9.08
C TRP A 43 5.60 3.48 -8.86
N HIS A 44 5.03 2.96 -9.93
CA HIS A 44 3.82 2.14 -9.94
C HIS A 44 3.90 1.10 -11.08
N PRO A 45 3.50 -0.17 -10.85
CA PRO A 45 3.71 -1.26 -11.80
C PRO A 45 3.12 -1.02 -13.19
N SER A 46 1.96 -0.38 -13.27
CA SER A 46 1.27 -0.12 -14.54
C SER A 46 1.52 1.27 -15.13
N LEU A 47 2.15 2.20 -14.40
CA LEU A 47 2.22 3.62 -14.81
C LEU A 47 3.65 4.12 -15.01
N SER A 48 4.64 3.44 -14.45
CA SER A 48 6.03 3.84 -14.54
C SER A 48 6.74 3.15 -15.69
N LEU A 49 7.65 3.89 -16.34
CA LEU A 49 8.50 3.36 -17.41
C LEU A 49 9.68 2.55 -16.86
N ALA A 50 10.21 2.96 -15.70
CA ALA A 50 11.33 2.28 -15.06
C ALA A 50 10.97 0.83 -14.71
N CYS A 51 11.83 -0.12 -15.06
CA CYS A 51 11.60 -1.54 -14.86
C CYS A 51 12.90 -2.31 -14.60
N GLY A 52 12.78 -3.57 -14.18
CA GLY A 52 13.95 -4.42 -13.92
C GLY A 52 14.93 -3.78 -12.94
N ASP A 53 16.19 -3.64 -13.35
CA ASP A 53 17.28 -3.11 -12.53
C ASP A 53 17.06 -1.66 -12.08
N GLU A 54 16.33 -0.84 -12.85
CA GLU A 54 16.01 0.54 -12.47
C GLU A 54 15.08 0.57 -11.25
N LEU A 55 14.09 -0.32 -11.21
CA LEU A 55 13.22 -0.49 -10.06
C LEU A 55 14.03 -0.99 -8.85
N VAL A 56 14.86 -2.02 -9.04
CA VAL A 56 15.68 -2.56 -7.93
C VAL A 56 16.58 -1.47 -7.35
N THR A 57 17.22 -0.67 -8.20
CA THR A 57 18.04 0.49 -7.79
C THR A 57 17.24 1.51 -6.98
N LEU A 58 16.01 1.82 -7.40
CA LEU A 58 15.12 2.72 -6.65
C LEU A 58 14.76 2.14 -5.28
N LEU A 59 14.39 0.86 -5.21
CA LEU A 59 14.04 0.20 -3.95
C LEU A 59 15.23 0.18 -2.99
N ASP A 60 16.43 -0.14 -3.48
CA ASP A 60 17.66 -0.10 -2.70
C ASP A 60 17.99 1.31 -2.22
N ALA A 61 17.83 2.34 -3.06
CA ALA A 61 18.04 3.72 -2.67
C ALA A 61 17.11 4.15 -1.52
N ILE A 62 15.86 3.68 -1.51
CA ILE A 62 14.91 3.92 -0.40
C ILE A 62 15.35 3.16 0.85
N VAL A 63 15.69 1.87 0.71
CA VAL A 63 16.15 1.01 1.82
C VAL A 63 17.49 1.51 2.38
N GLN A 64 18.31 2.22 1.62
CA GLN A 64 19.54 2.85 2.09
C GLN A 64 19.28 4.25 2.67
N GLY A 65 18.20 4.92 2.25
CA GLY A 65 17.79 6.25 2.75
C GLY A 65 18.27 7.39 1.87
N HIS A 66 18.80 7.07 0.69
CA HIS A 66 19.15 8.03 -0.34
C HIS A 66 17.90 8.66 -0.99
N THR A 67 16.79 7.91 -1.02
CA THR A 67 15.49 8.39 -1.50
C THR A 67 14.50 8.41 -0.35
N ARG A 68 13.90 9.57 -0.07
CA ARG A 68 12.81 9.72 0.91
C ARG A 68 11.57 8.98 0.41
N LEU A 69 10.99 8.14 1.27
CA LEU A 69 9.71 7.48 1.03
C LEU A 69 8.66 8.02 2.03
N ASP A 70 7.67 8.75 1.52
CA ASP A 70 6.63 9.33 2.37
C ASP A 70 5.44 8.39 2.50
N ALA A 71 4.98 7.78 1.41
CA ALA A 71 3.87 6.83 1.42
C ALA A 71 4.21 5.55 0.66
N LEU A 72 4.13 4.40 1.35
CA LEU A 72 4.21 3.07 0.74
C LEU A 72 2.80 2.52 0.55
N CYS A 73 2.33 2.44 -0.69
CA CYS A 73 1.06 1.82 -1.04
C CYS A 73 1.29 0.36 -1.46
N ILE A 74 0.63 -0.57 -0.80
CA ILE A 74 0.65 -1.99 -1.17
C ILE A 74 -0.72 -2.38 -1.68
N GLU A 75 -0.77 -2.91 -2.91
CA GLU A 75 -1.94 -3.52 -3.51
C GLU A 75 -1.79 -5.06 -3.51
N GLY A 76 -2.84 -5.78 -3.08
CA GLY A 76 -2.83 -7.24 -3.05
C GLY A 76 -2.37 -7.84 -1.71
N ALA A 77 -2.68 -9.12 -1.52
CA ALA A 77 -2.39 -9.85 -0.29
C ALA A 77 -0.90 -10.23 -0.18
N LEU A 78 -0.42 -10.38 1.04
CA LEU A 78 0.98 -10.68 1.35
C LEU A 78 1.12 -12.19 1.49
N LEU A 79 1.79 -12.83 0.52
CA LEU A 79 1.93 -14.28 0.48
C LEU A 79 3.11 -14.73 1.34
N ARG A 80 2.85 -15.41 2.46
CA ARG A 80 3.89 -15.94 3.37
C ARG A 80 4.33 -17.36 2.98
N GLY A 81 3.55 -18.06 2.16
CA GLY A 81 3.85 -19.42 1.74
C GLY A 81 4.95 -19.51 0.65
N PRO A 82 5.46 -20.72 0.38
CA PRO A 82 5.22 -21.94 1.15
C PRO A 82 6.01 -21.94 2.46
N GLN A 83 5.47 -22.56 3.51
CA GLN A 83 6.18 -22.80 4.78
C GLN A 83 6.83 -21.54 5.39
N GLY A 84 6.16 -20.38 5.30
CA GLY A 84 6.67 -19.11 5.83
C GLY A 84 7.82 -18.48 5.02
N THR A 85 8.19 -19.05 3.86
CA THR A 85 9.33 -18.55 3.05
C THR A 85 8.97 -17.36 2.16
N GLY A 86 7.68 -17.08 1.93
CA GLY A 86 7.19 -16.05 1.01
C GLY A 86 7.44 -16.32 -0.48
N ARG A 87 7.98 -17.50 -0.84
CA ARG A 87 8.43 -17.79 -2.22
C ARG A 87 7.31 -17.95 -3.24
N PHE A 88 6.04 -17.99 -2.83
CA PHE A 88 4.93 -17.89 -3.77
C PHE A 88 4.84 -16.51 -4.45
N HIS A 89 5.53 -15.49 -3.92
CA HIS A 89 5.69 -14.22 -4.61
C HIS A 89 7.12 -13.70 -4.44
N MET A 90 7.93 -13.87 -5.48
CA MET A 90 9.30 -13.35 -5.56
C MET A 90 9.33 -12.01 -6.28
N LEU A 91 10.08 -11.03 -5.77
CA LEU A 91 10.38 -9.84 -6.55
C LEU A 91 11.50 -10.17 -7.54
N ALA A 92 11.15 -10.20 -8.83
CA ALA A 92 12.04 -10.60 -9.91
C ALA A 92 13.37 -9.82 -9.89
N GLY A 93 14.47 -10.50 -10.21
CA GLY A 93 15.81 -9.91 -10.20
C GLY A 93 16.48 -9.80 -8.82
N THR A 94 15.73 -9.91 -7.72
CA THR A 94 16.31 -9.70 -6.36
C THR A 94 16.63 -10.99 -5.60
N GLY A 95 16.05 -12.11 -6.02
CA GLY A 95 16.17 -13.38 -5.28
C GLY A 95 15.47 -13.36 -3.91
N LEU A 96 14.73 -12.30 -3.59
CA LEU A 96 14.01 -12.13 -2.32
C LEU A 96 12.49 -12.18 -2.54
N PRO A 97 11.73 -12.72 -1.56
CA PRO A 97 10.28 -12.60 -1.53
C PRO A 97 9.82 -11.14 -1.52
N MET A 98 8.67 -10.84 -2.13
CA MET A 98 8.08 -9.49 -2.08
C MET A 98 7.79 -9.06 -0.63
N ILE A 99 7.39 -9.99 0.23
CA ILE A 99 7.12 -9.69 1.64
C ILE A 99 8.36 -9.17 2.39
N ASP A 100 9.57 -9.57 1.99
CA ASP A 100 10.82 -9.06 2.57
C ASP A 100 11.05 -7.59 2.17
N TRP A 101 10.78 -7.26 0.91
CA TRP A 101 10.82 -5.88 0.42
C TRP A 101 9.79 -5.01 1.11
N VAL A 102 8.54 -5.48 1.21
CA VAL A 102 7.47 -4.77 1.93
C VAL A 102 7.88 -4.49 3.37
N ARG A 103 8.46 -5.46 4.09
CA ARG A 103 8.96 -5.26 5.46
C ARG A 103 10.06 -4.19 5.50
N ARG A 104 11.08 -4.28 4.65
CA ARG A 104 12.20 -3.31 4.61
C ARG A 104 11.70 -1.90 4.30
N LEU A 105 10.86 -1.74 3.28
CA LEU A 105 10.31 -0.45 2.86
C LEU A 105 9.36 0.13 3.92
N SER A 106 8.57 -0.71 4.59
CA SER A 106 7.67 -0.27 5.67
C SER A 106 8.42 0.36 6.85
N THR A 107 9.66 -0.04 7.12
CA THR A 107 10.51 0.60 8.13
C THR A 107 11.03 1.98 7.71
N ARG A 108 11.04 2.29 6.41
CA ARG A 108 11.52 3.55 5.85
C ARG A 108 10.39 4.54 5.55
N ALA A 109 9.19 4.03 5.29
CA ALA A 109 8.05 4.85 4.91
C ALA A 109 7.51 5.67 6.09
N ARG A 110 7.21 6.95 5.84
CA ARG A 110 6.50 7.80 6.81
C ARG A 110 5.08 7.28 7.05
N HIS A 111 4.40 6.83 6.00
CA HIS A 111 3.05 6.24 6.04
C HIS A 111 3.04 4.93 5.24
N VAL A 112 2.28 3.95 5.70
CA VAL A 112 2.06 2.67 5.00
C VAL A 112 0.58 2.49 4.77
N LEU A 113 0.19 2.26 3.52
CA LEU A 113 -1.19 2.14 3.08
C LEU A 113 -1.44 0.73 2.52
N ALA A 114 -2.48 0.09 3.04
CA ALA A 114 -3.07 -1.09 2.43
C ALA A 114 -4.15 -0.64 1.44
N VAL A 115 -3.90 -0.80 0.14
CA VAL A 115 -4.86 -0.47 -0.90
C VAL A 115 -5.61 -1.73 -1.32
N GLY A 116 -6.90 -1.74 -1.00
CA GLY A 116 -7.82 -2.82 -1.29
C GLY A 116 -7.92 -3.86 -0.18
N SER A 117 -9.04 -4.59 -0.18
CA SER A 117 -9.35 -5.61 0.84
C SER A 117 -8.31 -6.72 0.90
N CYS A 118 -7.62 -7.03 -0.20
CA CYS A 118 -6.53 -8.00 -0.20
C CYS A 118 -5.34 -7.52 0.64
N ALA A 119 -4.91 -6.27 0.50
CA ALA A 119 -3.81 -5.73 1.28
C ALA A 119 -4.22 -5.42 2.73
N ALA A 120 -5.49 -5.04 2.95
CA ALA A 120 -5.98 -4.70 4.28
C ALA A 120 -6.17 -5.97 5.13
N TRP A 121 -6.82 -7.00 4.58
CA TRP A 121 -7.33 -8.16 5.34
C TRP A 121 -6.84 -9.52 4.82
N GLY A 122 -6.16 -9.55 3.67
CA GLY A 122 -5.89 -10.79 2.92
C GLY A 122 -6.93 -11.03 1.81
N GLY A 123 -8.19 -10.68 2.06
CA GLY A 123 -9.26 -10.68 1.07
C GLY A 123 -9.52 -12.05 0.43
N ILE A 124 -9.90 -12.07 -0.85
CA ILE A 124 -10.24 -13.32 -1.55
C ILE A 124 -9.08 -14.32 -1.55
N THR A 125 -7.83 -13.85 -1.57
CA THR A 125 -6.63 -14.68 -1.61
C THR A 125 -6.40 -15.43 -0.29
N ALA A 126 -6.86 -14.87 0.83
CA ALA A 126 -6.77 -15.50 2.15
C ALA A 126 -7.99 -16.37 2.49
N GLY A 127 -9.01 -16.42 1.62
CA GLY A 127 -10.22 -17.20 1.86
C GLY A 127 -10.02 -18.72 1.77
N GLY A 128 -10.90 -19.46 2.44
CA GLY A 128 -10.90 -20.93 2.40
C GLY A 128 -9.66 -21.55 3.04
N ASP A 129 -9.08 -22.55 2.38
CA ASP A 129 -7.92 -23.31 2.90
C ASP A 129 -6.60 -22.51 2.87
N ASN A 130 -6.58 -21.33 2.24
CA ASN A 130 -5.44 -20.41 2.15
C ASN A 130 -4.06 -21.10 1.93
N PRO A 131 -3.88 -21.88 0.85
CA PRO A 131 -2.64 -22.64 0.62
C PRO A 131 -1.42 -21.73 0.42
N THR A 132 -1.64 -20.47 0.05
CA THR A 132 -0.60 -19.46 -0.13
C THR A 132 -0.14 -18.80 1.17
N ASP A 133 -0.81 -19.09 2.28
CA ASP A 133 -0.59 -18.43 3.57
C ASP A 133 -0.63 -16.89 3.41
N ALA A 134 -1.66 -16.42 2.70
CA ALA A 134 -1.90 -15.01 2.40
C ALA A 134 -2.49 -14.30 3.62
N CYS A 135 -2.08 -13.06 3.84
CA CYS A 135 -2.63 -12.19 4.88
C CYS A 135 -2.62 -10.72 4.42
N GLY A 136 -3.20 -9.82 5.22
CA GLY A 136 -3.07 -8.38 5.04
C GLY A 136 -1.77 -7.83 5.62
N LEU A 137 -1.58 -6.52 5.52
CA LEU A 137 -0.40 -5.83 6.06
C LEU A 137 -0.40 -5.85 7.59
N GLN A 138 -1.53 -5.55 8.22
CA GLN A 138 -1.68 -5.50 9.69
C GLN A 138 -2.88 -6.31 10.21
N TYR A 139 -3.54 -7.06 9.34
CA TYR A 139 -4.63 -7.97 9.72
C TYR A 139 -4.44 -9.32 9.04
N ASP A 140 -4.89 -10.36 9.72
CA ASP A 140 -5.06 -11.71 9.19
C ASP A 140 -6.56 -12.01 9.29
N ASP A 141 -7.27 -11.79 8.18
CA ASP A 141 -8.73 -11.73 8.13
C ASP A 141 -9.33 -10.69 9.10
N ASP A 142 -10.14 -11.11 10.08
CA ASP A 142 -10.80 -10.25 11.06
C ASP A 142 -9.96 -9.97 12.31
N GLN A 143 -8.76 -10.57 12.41
CA GLN A 143 -7.86 -10.40 13.55
C GLN A 143 -6.72 -9.43 13.26
N PRO A 144 -6.40 -8.50 14.17
CA PRO A 144 -5.14 -7.76 14.12
C PRO A 144 -3.96 -8.73 14.07
N GLY A 145 -3.12 -8.60 13.05
CA GLY A 145 -2.21 -9.68 12.64
C GLY A 145 -1.48 -9.35 11.35
N GLY A 146 -1.28 -10.32 10.47
CA GLY A 146 -0.72 -10.06 9.14
C GLY A 146 0.80 -9.88 9.09
N LEU A 147 1.29 -9.32 7.97
CA LEU A 147 2.71 -9.34 7.66
C LEU A 147 3.57 -8.52 8.63
N LEU A 148 3.11 -7.33 9.01
CA LEU A 148 3.83 -6.37 9.85
C LEU A 148 3.50 -6.55 11.35
N GLY A 149 2.44 -7.29 11.66
CA GLY A 149 1.98 -7.58 13.01
C GLY A 149 1.17 -6.46 13.66
N ALA A 150 0.34 -6.83 14.64
CA ALA A 150 -0.63 -5.92 15.28
C ALA A 150 0.01 -4.65 15.90
N GLY A 151 1.24 -4.76 16.39
CA GLY A 151 1.98 -3.65 17.01
C GLY A 151 2.63 -2.66 16.03
N PHE A 152 2.57 -2.91 14.71
CA PHE A 152 3.25 -2.06 13.74
C PHE A 152 2.79 -0.60 13.80
N ARG A 153 3.76 0.31 13.70
CA ARG A 153 3.56 1.75 13.47
C ARG A 153 4.56 2.21 12.41
N SER A 154 4.08 3.01 11.47
CA SER A 154 4.89 3.65 10.43
C SER A 154 5.74 4.80 11.00
N GLY A 155 6.59 5.43 10.18
CA GLY A 155 7.46 6.53 10.62
C GLY A 155 6.70 7.75 11.16
N SER A 156 5.43 7.92 10.82
CA SER A 156 4.52 8.94 11.36
C SER A 156 3.92 8.59 12.72
N GLY A 157 4.12 7.37 13.21
CA GLY A 157 3.43 6.84 14.39
C GLY A 157 2.02 6.32 14.13
N LEU A 158 1.53 6.35 12.90
CA LEU A 158 0.24 5.77 12.51
C LEU A 158 0.34 4.25 12.28
N PRO A 159 -0.74 3.48 12.53
CA PRO A 159 -0.84 2.10 12.04
C PRO A 159 -0.87 2.07 10.50
N VAL A 160 -0.98 0.89 9.90
CA VAL A 160 -1.30 0.78 8.47
C VAL A 160 -2.64 1.43 8.20
N ILE A 161 -2.68 2.32 7.23
CA ILE A 161 -3.91 2.99 6.78
C ILE A 161 -4.60 2.07 5.77
N ASN A 162 -5.76 1.56 6.13
CA ASN A 162 -6.52 0.59 5.33
C ASN A 162 -7.49 1.31 4.40
N VAL A 163 -7.09 1.58 3.16
CA VAL A 163 -7.99 2.04 2.10
C VAL A 163 -8.67 0.82 1.49
N ALA A 164 -9.61 0.23 2.22
CA ALA A 164 -10.24 -1.05 1.88
C ALA A 164 -11.31 -0.95 0.77
N GLY A 165 -11.53 -2.05 0.04
CA GLY A 165 -12.45 -2.15 -1.11
C GLY A 165 -11.97 -3.21 -2.11
N CYS A 166 -12.87 -3.78 -2.94
CA CYS A 166 -12.49 -4.80 -3.93
C CYS A 166 -13.23 -4.62 -5.28
N PRO A 167 -12.79 -3.66 -6.13
CA PRO A 167 -11.65 -2.76 -5.93
C PRO A 167 -11.99 -1.54 -5.06
N THR A 168 -10.98 -0.77 -4.69
CA THR A 168 -11.15 0.50 -3.96
C THR A 168 -11.73 1.57 -4.86
N HIS A 169 -12.63 2.41 -4.36
CA HIS A 169 -13.06 3.60 -5.09
C HIS A 169 -11.86 4.55 -5.32
N PRO A 170 -11.67 5.12 -6.54
CA PRO A 170 -10.53 5.97 -6.85
C PRO A 170 -10.39 7.17 -5.90
N GLY A 171 -11.52 7.83 -5.61
CA GLY A 171 -11.56 8.97 -4.69
C GLY A 171 -11.02 8.64 -3.31
N TRP A 172 -11.32 7.46 -2.74
CA TRP A 172 -10.83 7.11 -1.40
C TRP A 172 -9.31 7.01 -1.34
N VAL A 173 -8.67 6.54 -2.41
CA VAL A 173 -7.21 6.47 -2.51
C VAL A 173 -6.62 7.87 -2.68
N ILE A 174 -7.15 8.65 -3.62
CA ILE A 174 -6.67 10.00 -3.94
C ILE A 174 -6.83 10.93 -2.75
N ASP A 175 -8.02 10.98 -2.15
CA ASP A 175 -8.33 11.86 -1.01
C ASP A 175 -7.46 11.52 0.21
N THR A 176 -7.19 10.22 0.45
CA THR A 176 -6.27 9.80 1.52
C THR A 176 -4.85 10.29 1.26
N LEU A 177 -4.33 10.13 0.03
CA LEU A 177 -2.99 10.60 -0.33
C LEU A 177 -2.89 12.12 -0.29
N MET A 178 -3.94 12.85 -0.70
CA MET A 178 -4.02 14.30 -0.63
C MET A 178 -3.99 14.80 0.81
N ALA A 179 -4.79 14.19 1.70
CA ALA A 179 -4.79 14.54 3.12
C ALA A 179 -3.41 14.31 3.77
N LEU A 180 -2.71 13.23 3.39
CA LEU A 180 -1.33 12.97 3.81
C LEU A 180 -0.34 14.01 3.26
N ALA A 181 -0.48 14.40 2.00
CA ALA A 181 0.37 15.42 1.36
C ALA A 181 0.19 16.80 2.00
N LEU A 182 -1.04 17.16 2.38
CA LEU A 182 -1.37 18.39 3.10
C LEU A 182 -0.96 18.36 4.58
N GLY A 183 -0.66 17.18 5.13
CA GLY A 183 -0.36 17.00 6.54
C GLY A 183 -1.60 17.10 7.45
N GLU A 184 -2.79 16.89 6.88
CA GLU A 184 -4.10 16.98 7.54
C GLU A 184 -4.63 15.61 7.98
N PHE A 185 -3.80 14.56 7.91
CA PHE A 185 -4.18 13.20 8.26
C PHE A 185 -3.45 12.72 9.52
N ASP A 186 -4.20 12.40 10.56
CA ASP A 186 -3.70 11.89 11.84
C ASP A 186 -4.47 10.65 12.32
N ALA A 187 -4.21 10.21 13.56
CA ALA A 187 -4.86 9.03 14.12
C ALA A 187 -6.37 9.21 14.35
N HIS A 188 -6.87 10.44 14.49
CA HIS A 188 -8.30 10.72 14.66
C HIS A 188 -9.06 10.56 13.34
N ALA A 189 -8.38 10.69 12.20
CA ALA A 189 -8.94 10.41 10.88
C ALA A 189 -9.19 8.91 10.60
N LEU A 190 -8.81 8.02 11.53
CA LEU A 190 -8.97 6.57 11.40
C LEU A 190 -10.10 6.01 12.26
N ASP A 191 -10.86 5.08 11.69
CA ASP A 191 -11.82 4.26 12.43
C ASP A 191 -11.11 3.14 13.22
N PRO A 192 -11.82 2.34 14.04
CA PRO A 192 -11.21 1.26 14.82
C PRO A 192 -10.52 0.16 14.00
N LEU A 193 -10.79 0.08 12.69
CA LEU A 193 -10.18 -0.87 11.75
C LEU A 193 -9.07 -0.20 10.93
N ASN A 194 -8.60 0.99 11.32
CA ASN A 194 -7.62 1.80 10.63
C ASN A 194 -8.03 2.23 9.21
N ARG A 195 -9.33 2.34 8.93
CA ARG A 195 -9.85 2.88 7.67
C ARG A 195 -10.07 4.39 7.81
N PRO A 196 -9.79 5.20 6.77
CA PRO A 196 -10.15 6.61 6.79
C PRO A 196 -11.65 6.84 7.04
N ARG A 197 -11.96 7.61 8.09
CA ARG A 197 -13.34 7.87 8.54
C ARG A 197 -14.22 8.55 7.52
N PHE A 198 -13.64 9.41 6.68
CA PHE A 198 -14.38 10.21 5.70
C PHE A 198 -15.21 9.36 4.73
N TYR A 199 -14.84 8.08 4.52
CA TYR A 199 -15.67 7.13 3.79
C TYR A 199 -16.17 5.95 4.64
N ALA A 200 -15.53 5.63 5.76
CA ALA A 200 -15.82 4.44 6.56
C ALA A 200 -16.89 4.63 7.66
N ASP A 201 -17.21 5.87 8.04
CA ASP A 201 -18.18 6.15 9.11
C ASP A 201 -19.64 5.96 8.67
N GLN A 202 -19.90 5.82 7.37
CA GLN A 202 -21.23 5.57 6.83
C GLN A 202 -21.39 4.10 6.39
N LEU A 203 -22.49 3.48 6.81
CA LEU A 203 -22.92 2.21 6.25
C LEU A 203 -23.61 2.46 4.91
N VAL A 204 -23.61 1.44 4.05
CA VAL A 204 -24.28 1.50 2.75
C VAL A 204 -25.81 1.52 2.89
N HIS A 205 -26.34 0.95 3.98
CA HIS A 205 -27.77 0.92 4.33
C HIS A 205 -28.21 2.25 4.95
#